data_AF-A0A9W9C111-F1
#
_entry.id   AF-A0A9W9C111-F1
#
_cell.length_a   1.000
_cell.length_b   1.000
_cell.length_c   1.000
_cell.angle_alpha   90.00
_cell.angle_beta   90.00
_cell.angle_gamma   90.00
#
_symmetry.space_group_name_H-M   'P 1'
#
loop_
_entity.id
_entity.type
_entity.pdbx_description
1 polymer ?
#
loop_
_entity_poly.entity_id
_entity_poly.type
_entity_poly.pdbx_seq_one_letter_code
_entity_poly.pdbx_strand_id
1 'polypeptide(L)'
;MKLTALVAACIIQYASAHYFFDTLIIDGAETKPLQYVRENTRQAKYNPTKWKNIRDDMTPDMEDFRCNKGAFESASRTSTAEVKAGAKLGMKLAVGATMQHPGPALVYMSKAPTTAQAYEGDGDWFKIFEESTCKPSGDFGRDAWCTWDKDNVSFTIPAGTPDGEYLIRAEHIGVHGAHDGQAEFYYSCAQVKVTGGTGTTLPTDTIKFPGGYKKDDPSFNFSIYGGFKEYPMPGPAVWDGTSTGGSAPSNSTSGSSVPSSENKSTVVAHDDSNCESKNVARRHARAFRQ
;
A
#
# COMPACT_ATOMS: atom_id res chain seq x y z
N MET A 1 39.26 9.72 49.52
CA MET A 1 39.10 9.85 48.06
C MET A 1 38.04 8.85 47.61
N LYS A 2 36.88 9.31 47.12
CA LYS A 2 35.84 8.43 46.55
C LYS A 2 35.74 8.79 45.07
N LEU A 3 36.20 7.89 44.19
CA LEU A 3 35.96 8.01 42.75
C LEU A 3 34.59 7.39 42.44
N THR A 4 33.67 8.21 41.97
CA THR A 4 32.40 7.77 41.40
C THR A 4 32.61 7.56 39.91
N ALA A 5 32.59 6.32 39.44
CA ALA A 5 32.65 6.00 38.02
C ALA A 5 31.24 6.14 37.42
N LEU A 6 31.08 7.06 36.48
CA LEU A 6 29.84 7.26 35.74
C LEU A 6 29.89 6.36 34.50
N VAL A 7 29.10 5.29 34.47
CA VAL A 7 28.99 4.39 33.32
C VAL A 7 27.99 5.01 32.34
N ALA A 8 28.50 5.54 31.23
CA ALA A 8 27.67 5.97 30.10
C ALA A 8 27.25 4.74 29.29
N ALA A 9 25.97 4.38 29.33
CA ALA A 9 25.41 3.37 28.46
C ALA A 9 25.16 3.97 27.07
N CYS A 10 26.02 3.66 26.10
CA CYS A 10 25.77 3.95 24.70
C CYS A 10 24.64 3.06 24.19
N ILE A 11 23.45 3.64 23.98
CA ILE A 11 22.35 2.96 23.28
C ILE A 11 22.67 3.03 21.78
N ILE A 12 23.21 1.93 21.23
CA ILE A 12 23.41 1.79 19.80
C ILE A 12 22.03 1.56 19.17
N GLN A 13 21.52 2.58 18.47
CA GLN A 13 20.33 2.46 17.64
C GLN A 13 20.68 1.63 16.40
N TYR A 14 20.28 0.35 16.37
CA TYR A 14 20.33 -0.45 15.15
C TYR A 14 19.19 0.04 14.23
N ALA A 15 19.52 0.78 13.18
CA ALA A 15 18.57 1.04 12.11
C ALA A 15 18.35 -0.26 11.33
N SER A 16 17.36 -1.05 11.75
CA SER A 16 16.84 -2.15 10.94
C SER A 16 15.96 -1.55 9.85
N ALA A 17 16.33 -1.72 8.58
CA ALA A 17 15.45 -1.38 7.46
C ALA A 17 14.21 -2.30 7.38
N HIS A 18 14.27 -3.46 8.04
CA HIS A 18 13.18 -4.42 8.13
C HIS A 18 12.30 -4.15 9.36
N TYR A 19 11.00 -4.38 9.24
CA TYR A 19 10.00 -4.05 10.26
C TYR A 19 8.80 -5.01 10.22
N PHE A 20 7.89 -4.89 11.18
CA PHE A 20 6.65 -5.66 11.21
C PHE A 20 5.56 -4.83 11.90
N PHE A 21 4.28 -5.16 11.65
CA PHE A 21 3.14 -4.50 12.29
C PHE A 21 2.75 -5.25 13.57
N ASP A 22 2.47 -4.53 14.66
CA ASP A 22 2.04 -5.15 15.92
C ASP A 22 0.91 -4.39 16.63
N THR A 23 0.57 -3.20 16.16
CA THR A 23 -0.34 -2.29 16.86
C THR A 23 -1.46 -1.86 15.94
N LEU A 24 -2.69 -1.94 16.45
CA LEU A 24 -3.87 -1.41 15.78
C LEU A 24 -4.11 0.02 16.28
N ILE A 25 -4.45 0.92 15.37
CA ILE A 25 -4.95 2.26 15.65
C ILE A 25 -6.45 2.24 15.35
N ILE A 26 -7.28 2.69 16.27
CA ILE A 26 -8.74 2.77 16.11
C ILE A 26 -9.15 4.22 16.37
N ASP A 27 -9.67 4.90 15.35
CA ASP A 27 -10.09 6.31 15.40
C ASP A 27 -9.04 7.24 16.04
N GLY A 28 -7.76 6.99 15.71
CA GLY A 28 -6.61 7.74 16.20
C GLY A 28 -6.02 7.29 17.53
N ALA A 29 -6.63 6.32 18.22
CA ALA A 29 -6.10 5.76 19.47
C ALA A 29 -5.30 4.48 19.21
N GLU A 30 -4.04 4.44 19.68
CA GLU A 30 -3.20 3.25 19.63
C GLU A 30 -3.60 2.22 20.69
N THR A 31 -3.73 0.95 20.29
CA THR A 31 -3.95 -0.18 21.20
C THR A 31 -2.62 -0.66 21.79
N LYS A 32 -2.66 -1.61 22.73
CA LYS A 32 -1.40 -2.26 23.15
C LYS A 32 -0.82 -3.10 22.01
N PRO A 33 0.52 -3.18 21.88
CA PRO A 33 1.16 -4.11 20.96
C PRO A 33 0.63 -5.54 21.14
N LEU A 34 0.37 -6.23 20.03
CA LEU A 34 -0.12 -7.60 19.94
C LEU A 34 -1.46 -7.86 20.64
N GLN A 35 -2.20 -6.81 21.02
CA GLN A 35 -3.52 -6.97 21.64
C GLN A 35 -4.54 -7.52 20.64
N TYR A 36 -4.58 -6.93 19.45
CA TYR A 36 -5.51 -7.28 18.37
C TYR A 36 -4.80 -7.77 17.10
N VAL A 37 -3.47 -7.64 17.05
CA VAL A 37 -2.62 -8.12 15.95
C VAL A 37 -2.02 -9.47 16.34
N ARG A 38 -2.14 -10.45 15.45
CA ARG A 38 -1.57 -11.78 15.67
C ARG A 38 -0.06 -11.73 15.72
N GLU A 39 0.49 -12.43 16.71
CA GLU A 39 1.93 -12.57 16.89
C GLU A 39 2.48 -13.68 15.98
N ASN A 40 3.53 -13.38 15.21
CA ASN A 40 4.27 -14.39 14.44
C ASN A 40 5.37 -15.05 15.28
N THR A 41 5.75 -16.28 14.90
CA THR A 41 6.71 -17.13 15.61
C THR A 41 8.15 -16.99 15.13
N ARG A 42 8.44 -16.04 14.23
CA ARG A 42 9.81 -15.86 13.72
C ARG A 42 10.75 -15.43 14.84
N GLN A 43 11.97 -15.97 14.83
CA GLN A 43 13.04 -15.52 15.71
C GLN A 43 13.40 -14.06 15.44
N ALA A 44 13.51 -13.67 14.16
CA ALA A 44 13.63 -12.29 13.73
C ALA A 44 12.29 -11.83 13.14
N LYS A 45 11.39 -11.33 14.00
CA LYS A 45 10.02 -10.90 13.66
C LYS A 45 9.93 -9.91 12.49
N TYR A 46 10.99 -9.13 12.29
CA TYR A 46 11.08 -8.11 11.24
C TYR A 46 11.44 -8.68 9.86
N ASN A 47 11.91 -9.93 9.76
CA ASN A 47 12.34 -10.46 8.47
C ASN A 47 11.19 -10.50 7.45
N PRO A 48 11.43 -10.10 6.19
CA PRO A 48 10.43 -10.15 5.14
C PRO A 48 10.24 -11.59 4.65
N THR A 49 9.07 -11.85 4.08
CA THR A 49 8.86 -13.03 3.22
C THR A 49 9.36 -12.73 1.80
N LYS A 50 9.99 -13.71 1.13
CA LYS A 50 10.57 -13.56 -0.22
C LYS A 50 10.50 -14.88 -1.00
N TRP A 51 10.43 -14.83 -2.33
CA TRP A 51 10.63 -16.02 -3.18
C TRP A 51 12.11 -16.37 -3.46
N LYS A 52 13.01 -15.41 -3.26
CA LYS A 52 14.46 -15.55 -3.50
C LYS A 52 15.22 -14.98 -2.32
N ASN A 53 16.33 -15.63 -1.95
CA ASN A 53 17.06 -15.38 -0.70
C ASN A 53 16.13 -15.52 0.51
N ILE A 54 15.47 -16.69 0.56
CA ILE A 54 14.46 -17.05 1.56
C ILE A 54 15.02 -16.89 2.97
N ARG A 55 14.21 -16.32 3.86
CA ARG A 55 14.49 -16.17 5.29
C ARG A 55 13.45 -16.93 6.09
N ASP A 56 13.88 -17.53 7.21
CA ASP A 56 13.03 -18.27 8.14
C ASP A 56 12.18 -19.34 7.46
N ASP A 57 12.66 -19.94 6.37
CA ASP A 57 11.90 -20.91 5.55
C ASP A 57 10.49 -20.39 5.21
N MET A 58 10.38 -19.11 4.82
CA MET A 58 9.12 -18.46 4.48
C MET A 58 9.09 -17.93 3.04
N THR A 59 8.14 -18.42 2.23
CA THR A 59 7.83 -17.90 0.88
C THR A 59 6.36 -17.48 0.77
N PRO A 60 6.00 -16.66 -0.23
CA PRO A 60 4.60 -16.29 -0.48
C PRO A 60 3.68 -17.45 -0.89
N ASP A 61 4.24 -18.62 -1.21
CA ASP A 61 3.49 -19.77 -1.71
C ASP A 61 2.94 -20.66 -0.58
N MET A 62 3.22 -20.32 0.68
CA MET A 62 2.83 -21.11 1.84
C MET A 62 1.59 -20.57 2.55
N GLU A 63 0.91 -21.44 3.30
CA GLU A 63 -0.32 -21.12 4.03
C GLU A 63 -0.14 -19.93 4.98
N ASP A 64 1.00 -19.88 5.67
CA ASP A 64 1.36 -18.79 6.57
C ASP A 64 1.52 -17.42 5.86
N PHE A 65 1.50 -17.36 4.52
CA PHE A 65 1.55 -16.10 3.78
C PHE A 65 0.28 -15.25 3.99
N ARG A 66 -0.79 -15.85 4.54
CA ARG A 66 -1.98 -15.16 5.01
C ARG A 66 -1.64 -14.09 6.05
N CYS A 67 -0.98 -14.48 7.15
CA CYS A 67 -0.84 -13.64 8.35
C CYS A 67 0.56 -13.60 8.96
N ASN A 68 1.56 -14.20 8.31
CA ASN A 68 2.96 -14.36 8.68
C ASN A 68 3.20 -15.67 9.45
N LYS A 69 4.47 -16.10 9.51
CA LYS A 69 4.88 -17.42 9.97
C LYS A 69 4.36 -17.73 11.38
N GLY A 70 3.62 -18.82 11.52
CA GLY A 70 3.02 -19.28 12.78
C GLY A 70 2.01 -18.32 13.40
N ALA A 71 1.53 -17.30 12.68
CA ALA A 71 0.62 -16.30 13.25
C ALA A 71 -0.69 -16.92 13.77
N PHE A 72 -1.14 -18.03 13.17
CA PHE A 72 -2.33 -18.74 13.61
C PHE A 72 -2.18 -19.35 15.02
N GLU A 73 -0.96 -19.71 15.46
CA GLU A 73 -0.71 -20.23 16.81
C GLU A 73 -1.08 -19.21 17.91
N SER A 74 -1.08 -17.92 17.58
CA SER A 74 -1.48 -16.84 18.48
C SER A 74 -2.96 -16.46 18.39
N ALA A 75 -3.71 -16.97 17.41
CA ALA A 75 -5.06 -16.51 17.08
C ALA A 75 -6.02 -16.61 18.27
N SER A 76 -6.03 -17.75 18.96
CA SER A 76 -6.91 -18.02 20.10
C SER A 76 -6.64 -17.14 21.32
N ARG A 77 -5.45 -16.56 21.43
CA ARG A 77 -5.05 -15.65 22.52
C ARG A 77 -5.02 -14.18 22.11
N THR A 78 -5.13 -13.89 20.81
CA THR A 78 -5.26 -12.54 20.28
C THR A 78 -6.70 -12.07 20.51
N SER A 79 -6.89 -10.87 21.03
CA SER A 79 -8.24 -10.33 21.25
C SER A 79 -8.88 -9.91 19.92
N THR A 80 -10.21 -9.77 19.88
CA THR A 80 -10.93 -9.23 18.71
C THR A 80 -11.40 -7.80 19.02
N ALA A 81 -11.02 -6.82 18.21
CA ALA A 81 -11.43 -5.43 18.41
C ALA A 81 -12.84 -5.20 17.86
N GLU A 82 -13.78 -4.73 18.68
CA GLU A 82 -15.08 -4.28 18.16
C GLU A 82 -14.93 -2.90 17.51
N VAL A 83 -15.30 -2.79 16.23
CA VAL A 83 -15.19 -1.58 15.41
C VAL A 83 -16.46 -1.36 14.61
N LYS A 84 -16.76 -0.12 14.27
CA LYS A 84 -17.87 0.22 13.38
C LYS A 84 -17.43 0.12 11.93
N ALA A 85 -18.32 -0.31 11.04
CA ALA A 85 -18.14 -0.04 9.61
C ALA A 85 -18.03 1.49 9.41
N GLY A 86 -17.11 1.93 8.54
CA GLY A 86 -16.76 3.34 8.37
C GLY A 86 -15.70 3.87 9.36
N ALA A 87 -15.27 3.10 10.36
CA ALA A 87 -14.23 3.52 11.28
C ALA A 87 -12.86 3.68 10.57
N LYS A 88 -12.06 4.64 11.05
CA LYS A 88 -10.69 4.83 10.56
C LYS A 88 -9.74 3.97 11.40
N LEU A 89 -9.03 3.09 10.73
CA LEU A 89 -8.06 2.20 11.36
C LEU A 89 -6.66 2.48 10.83
N GLY A 90 -5.65 2.03 11.57
CA GLY A 90 -4.28 1.98 11.10
C GLY A 90 -3.55 0.75 11.61
N MET A 91 -2.70 0.16 10.77
CA MET A 91 -1.77 -0.89 11.21
C MET A 91 -0.40 -0.23 11.38
N LYS A 92 0.08 -0.14 12.62
CA LYS A 92 1.31 0.55 13.00
C LYS A 92 2.46 -0.44 13.17
N LEU A 93 3.65 -0.02 12.76
CA LEU A 93 4.89 -0.74 12.92
C LEU A 93 5.33 -0.83 14.38
N ALA A 94 5.93 -1.96 14.71
CA ALA A 94 6.50 -2.24 16.01
C ALA A 94 7.72 -1.36 16.31
N VAL A 95 8.09 -1.30 17.60
CA VAL A 95 9.38 -0.78 18.09
C VAL A 95 9.77 0.63 17.60
N GLY A 96 8.79 1.46 17.24
CA GLY A 96 9.01 2.82 16.73
C GLY A 96 9.63 2.86 15.33
N ALA A 97 9.51 1.78 14.55
CA ALA A 97 10.01 1.74 13.19
C ALA A 97 9.16 2.59 12.23
N THR A 98 9.77 2.96 11.12
CA THR A 98 9.14 3.62 9.96
C THR A 98 9.42 2.80 8.71
N MET A 99 8.54 2.84 7.71
CA MET A 99 8.77 2.17 6.43
C MET A 99 9.92 2.86 5.67
N GLN A 100 11.08 2.20 5.64
CA GLN A 100 12.31 2.68 4.99
C GLN A 100 12.65 1.90 3.70
N HIS A 101 11.67 1.19 3.13
CA HIS A 101 11.76 0.59 1.81
C HIS A 101 10.79 1.28 0.84
N PRO A 102 11.22 1.57 -0.39
CA PRO A 102 10.31 2.05 -1.42
C PRO A 102 9.28 0.95 -1.73
N GLY A 103 8.02 1.33 -1.86
CA GLY A 103 6.98 0.44 -2.35
C GLY A 103 5.57 0.73 -1.83
N PRO A 104 4.56 0.02 -2.35
CA PRO A 104 3.16 0.27 -2.02
C PRO A 104 2.77 -0.29 -0.64
N ALA A 105 1.62 0.15 -0.15
CA ALA A 105 0.90 -0.53 0.92
C ALA A 105 -0.48 -0.96 0.46
N LEU A 106 -0.95 -2.09 0.97
CA LEU A 106 -2.25 -2.69 0.67
C LEU A 106 -2.93 -3.15 1.96
N VAL A 107 -4.25 -3.08 2.01
CA VAL A 107 -5.02 -3.65 3.11
C VAL A 107 -6.16 -4.50 2.56
N TYR A 108 -6.23 -5.73 3.05
CA TYR A 108 -7.25 -6.70 2.72
C TYR A 108 -8.08 -7.05 3.94
N MET A 109 -9.33 -7.45 3.72
CA MET A 109 -10.19 -8.04 4.73
C MET A 109 -10.64 -9.43 4.28
N SER A 110 -10.82 -10.34 5.24
CA SER A 110 -11.44 -11.64 5.02
C SER A 110 -12.37 -11.99 6.16
N LYS A 111 -13.61 -12.38 5.82
CA LYS A 111 -14.65 -12.69 6.81
C LYS A 111 -14.39 -14.06 7.43
N ALA A 112 -14.38 -14.12 8.76
CA ALA A 112 -14.34 -15.38 9.48
C ALA A 112 -15.65 -16.14 9.29
N PRO A 113 -15.62 -17.46 9.02
CA PRO A 113 -16.83 -18.29 9.01
C PRO A 113 -17.55 -18.31 10.35
N THR A 114 -16.80 -18.20 11.45
CA THR A 114 -17.30 -18.14 12.83
C THR A 114 -16.68 -16.96 13.58
N THR A 115 -15.55 -17.17 14.25
CA THR A 115 -14.80 -16.13 14.98
C THR A 115 -13.44 -15.92 14.34
N ALA A 116 -12.90 -14.71 14.45
CA ALA A 116 -11.54 -14.40 14.01
C ALA A 116 -10.51 -15.22 14.79
N GLN A 117 -10.76 -15.57 16.06
CA GLN A 117 -9.86 -16.40 16.86
C GLN A 117 -9.72 -17.85 16.38
N ALA A 118 -10.74 -18.38 15.69
CA ALA A 118 -10.73 -19.73 15.13
C ALA A 118 -10.42 -19.78 13.62
N TYR A 119 -10.27 -18.62 12.98
CA TYR A 119 -10.16 -18.52 11.53
C TYR A 119 -8.70 -18.46 11.05
N GLU A 120 -8.31 -19.37 10.15
CA GLU A 120 -6.96 -19.40 9.59
C GLU A 120 -6.71 -18.36 8.49
N GLY A 121 -7.77 -17.78 7.92
CA GLY A 121 -7.64 -16.88 6.77
C GLY A 121 -7.63 -17.59 5.41
N ASP A 122 -8.14 -18.82 5.34
CA ASP A 122 -8.23 -19.67 4.14
C ASP A 122 -9.40 -19.31 3.19
N GLY A 123 -10.30 -18.42 3.63
CA GLY A 123 -11.37 -17.86 2.82
C GLY A 123 -10.90 -16.81 1.81
N ASP A 124 -11.87 -16.08 1.25
CA ASP A 124 -11.61 -15.05 0.25
C ASP A 124 -11.18 -13.74 0.90
N TRP A 125 -10.21 -13.07 0.28
CA TRP A 125 -9.74 -11.76 0.70
C TRP A 125 -10.16 -10.71 -0.31
N PHE A 126 -10.74 -9.61 0.16
CA PHE A 126 -11.07 -8.46 -0.69
C PHE A 126 -10.22 -7.26 -0.26
N LYS A 127 -9.76 -6.48 -1.23
CA LYS A 127 -8.92 -5.31 -0.98
C LYS A 127 -9.80 -4.14 -0.58
N ILE A 128 -9.45 -3.41 0.47
CA ILE A 128 -10.20 -2.22 0.95
C ILE A 128 -9.38 -0.94 0.87
N PHE A 129 -8.07 -1.05 0.67
CA PHE A 129 -7.19 0.09 0.57
C PHE A 129 -5.93 -0.29 -0.20
N GLU A 130 -5.42 0.68 -0.94
CA GLU A 130 -4.09 0.63 -1.51
C GLU A 130 -3.51 2.03 -1.65
N GLU A 131 -2.19 2.15 -1.50
CA GLU A 131 -1.47 3.38 -1.82
C GLU A 131 -0.14 3.05 -2.50
N SER A 132 0.23 3.89 -3.45
CA SER A 132 1.45 3.75 -4.26
C SER A 132 2.29 5.02 -4.13
N THR A 133 2.76 5.59 -5.23
CA THR A 133 3.47 6.87 -5.26
C THR A 133 2.53 8.07 -5.13
N CYS A 134 2.94 9.11 -4.40
CA CYS A 134 2.24 10.40 -4.35
C CYS A 134 3.16 11.61 -4.49
N LYS A 135 4.48 11.40 -4.59
CA LYS A 135 5.44 12.45 -4.93
C LYS A 135 6.21 12.02 -6.18
N PRO A 136 5.61 12.06 -7.38
CA PRO A 136 6.28 11.60 -8.61
C PRO A 136 7.56 12.38 -8.95
N SER A 137 7.73 13.58 -8.39
CA SER A 137 8.97 14.38 -8.47
C SER A 137 10.01 14.05 -7.40
N GLY A 138 9.68 13.19 -6.42
CA GLY A 138 10.59 12.72 -5.39
C GLY A 138 11.54 11.63 -5.89
N ASP A 139 12.45 11.19 -5.02
CA ASP A 139 13.34 10.08 -5.33
C ASP A 139 12.53 8.78 -5.37
N PHE A 140 12.48 8.13 -6.54
CA PHE A 140 11.71 6.90 -6.72
C PHE A 140 12.25 5.71 -5.91
N GLY A 141 13.52 5.78 -5.49
CA GLY A 141 14.11 4.86 -4.53
C GLY A 141 13.72 5.11 -3.08
N ARG A 142 13.04 6.23 -2.80
CA ARG A 142 12.77 6.72 -1.44
C ARG A 142 11.40 7.39 -1.32
N ASP A 143 11.37 8.72 -1.30
CA ASP A 143 10.25 9.53 -0.85
C ASP A 143 9.18 9.80 -1.91
N ALA A 144 9.32 9.25 -3.12
CA ALA A 144 8.24 9.24 -4.10
C ALA A 144 7.01 8.44 -3.63
N TRP A 145 7.24 7.43 -2.79
CA TRP A 145 6.23 6.52 -2.26
C TRP A 145 5.47 7.13 -1.09
N CYS A 146 4.15 6.96 -1.06
CA CYS A 146 3.35 7.48 0.05
C CYS A 146 3.67 6.83 1.38
N THR A 147 4.20 5.62 1.36
CA THR A 147 4.56 4.84 2.55
C THR A 147 5.87 5.29 3.17
N TRP A 148 6.73 6.01 2.43
CA TRP A 148 8.06 6.37 2.89
C TRP A 148 8.02 7.17 4.19
N ASP A 149 8.82 6.72 5.16
CA ASP A 149 8.97 7.34 6.48
C ASP A 149 7.68 7.39 7.33
N LYS A 150 6.60 6.71 6.90
CA LYS A 150 5.42 6.50 7.73
C LYS A 150 5.64 5.34 8.70
N ASP A 151 5.06 5.45 9.88
CA ASP A 151 5.08 4.41 10.91
C ASP A 151 3.83 3.50 10.87
N ASN A 152 2.88 3.77 9.99
CA ASN A 152 1.64 3.01 9.87
C ASN A 152 1.03 3.05 8.46
N VAL A 153 0.15 2.09 8.19
CA VAL A 153 -0.76 2.09 7.04
C VAL A 153 -2.17 2.40 7.54
N SER A 154 -2.68 3.59 7.21
CA SER A 154 -4.00 4.08 7.61
C SER A 154 -5.06 3.80 6.54
N PHE A 155 -6.23 3.32 6.95
CA PHE A 155 -7.33 2.94 6.05
C PHE A 155 -8.69 3.14 6.73
N THR A 156 -9.78 2.94 5.98
CA THR A 156 -11.16 3.02 6.50
C THR A 156 -11.86 1.70 6.17
N ILE A 157 -12.58 1.13 7.15
CA ILE A 157 -13.45 -0.02 6.87
C ILE A 157 -14.60 0.48 6.00
N PRO A 158 -14.87 -0.09 4.82
CA PRO A 158 -15.99 0.35 3.99
C PRO A 158 -17.31 0.24 4.75
N ALA A 159 -18.17 1.26 4.63
CA ALA A 159 -19.46 1.30 5.36
C ALA A 159 -20.39 0.13 5.01
N GLY A 160 -20.27 -0.41 3.79
CA GLY A 160 -21.00 -1.59 3.34
C GLY A 160 -20.42 -2.93 3.81
N THR A 161 -19.38 -2.95 4.66
CA THR A 161 -18.86 -4.20 5.22
C THR A 161 -19.90 -4.84 6.12
N PRO A 162 -20.43 -6.05 5.82
CA PRO A 162 -21.44 -6.69 6.66
C PRO A 162 -20.93 -6.96 8.08
N ASP A 163 -21.84 -7.00 9.05
CA ASP A 163 -21.48 -7.32 10.44
C ASP A 163 -20.85 -8.71 10.56
N GLY A 164 -19.88 -8.85 11.47
CA GLY A 164 -19.23 -10.13 11.79
C GLY A 164 -17.75 -9.98 12.12
N GLU A 165 -17.08 -11.10 12.32
CA GLU A 165 -15.64 -11.12 12.60
C GLU A 165 -14.81 -11.25 11.31
N TYR A 166 -13.69 -10.53 11.26
CA TYR A 166 -12.81 -10.44 10.11
C TYR A 166 -11.35 -10.49 10.55
N LEU A 167 -10.51 -10.99 9.64
CA LEU A 167 -9.09 -10.67 9.64
C LEU A 167 -8.86 -9.46 8.74
N ILE A 168 -8.04 -8.52 9.21
CA ILE A 168 -7.50 -7.41 8.42
C ILE A 168 -6.03 -7.69 8.20
N ARG A 169 -5.60 -7.81 6.94
CA ARG A 169 -4.20 -8.00 6.54
C ARG A 169 -3.67 -6.69 5.96
N ALA A 170 -2.81 -5.99 6.71
CA ALA A 170 -2.02 -4.90 6.15
C ALA A 170 -0.69 -5.45 5.62
N GLU A 171 -0.28 -4.95 4.47
CA GLU A 171 0.93 -5.36 3.79
C GLU A 171 1.66 -4.14 3.23
N HIS A 172 2.97 -4.09 3.45
CA HIS A 172 3.89 -3.23 2.72
C HIS A 172 4.80 -4.11 1.87
N ILE A 173 5.06 -3.69 0.64
CA ILE A 173 5.89 -4.46 -0.31
C ILE A 173 7.14 -3.66 -0.63
N GLY A 174 8.31 -4.08 -0.15
CA GLY A 174 9.59 -3.49 -0.53
C GLY A 174 9.98 -3.87 -1.95
N VAL A 175 10.10 -2.90 -2.86
CA VAL A 175 10.37 -3.13 -4.29
C VAL A 175 11.80 -2.83 -4.73
N HIS A 176 12.69 -2.49 -3.80
CA HIS A 176 14.09 -2.13 -4.10
C HIS A 176 14.89 -3.27 -4.77
N GLY A 177 14.52 -4.53 -4.52
CA GLY A 177 15.07 -5.72 -5.18
C GLY A 177 14.11 -6.42 -6.15
N ALA A 178 12.94 -5.85 -6.44
CA ALA A 178 11.90 -6.54 -7.20
C ALA A 178 12.34 -6.89 -8.63
N HIS A 179 13.07 -6.01 -9.32
CA HIS A 179 13.63 -6.28 -10.65
C HIS A 179 14.48 -7.56 -10.78
N ASP A 180 15.00 -8.09 -9.67
CA ASP A 180 15.77 -9.35 -9.60
C ASP A 180 14.98 -10.52 -8.98
N GLY A 181 13.65 -10.39 -8.89
CA GLY A 181 12.74 -11.32 -8.23
C GLY A 181 12.87 -11.36 -6.71
N GLN A 182 13.36 -10.27 -6.10
CA GLN A 182 13.62 -10.16 -4.65
C GLN A 182 12.70 -9.16 -3.95
N ALA A 183 11.46 -9.00 -4.42
CA ALA A 183 10.44 -8.25 -3.68
C ALA A 183 10.31 -8.78 -2.23
N GLU A 184 10.04 -7.87 -1.30
CA GLU A 184 9.99 -8.16 0.13
C GLU A 184 8.60 -7.86 0.68
N PHE A 185 7.97 -8.85 1.31
CA PHE A 185 6.62 -8.72 1.83
C PHE A 185 6.65 -8.58 3.36
N TYR A 186 6.09 -7.48 3.87
CA TYR A 186 5.94 -7.19 5.29
C TYR A 186 4.45 -7.11 5.62
N TYR A 187 3.93 -8.06 6.36
CA TYR A 187 2.49 -8.16 6.59
C TYR A 187 2.18 -8.77 7.95
N SER A 188 1.01 -8.44 8.47
CA SER A 188 0.45 -8.99 9.70
C SER A 188 -1.07 -8.89 9.68
N CYS A 189 -1.74 -9.72 10.47
CA CYS A 189 -3.19 -9.73 10.56
C CYS A 189 -3.71 -9.21 11.90
N ALA A 190 -4.67 -8.30 11.86
CA ALA A 190 -5.48 -7.92 13.01
C ALA A 190 -6.83 -8.66 13.03
N GLN A 191 -7.39 -8.85 14.21
CA GLN A 191 -8.71 -9.45 14.43
C GLN A 191 -9.70 -8.35 14.81
N VAL A 192 -10.79 -8.24 14.05
CA VAL A 192 -11.85 -7.27 14.32
C VAL A 192 -13.23 -7.89 14.25
N LYS A 193 -14.18 -7.32 14.99
CA LYS A 193 -15.60 -7.54 14.88
C LYS A 193 -16.23 -6.27 14.35
N VAL A 194 -16.66 -6.29 13.09
CA VAL A 194 -17.34 -5.18 12.43
C VAL A 194 -18.80 -5.17 12.85
N THR A 195 -19.30 -3.98 13.17
CA THR A 195 -20.69 -3.70 13.55
C THR A 195 -21.24 -2.50 12.81
N GLY A 196 -22.56 -2.44 12.62
CA GLY A 196 -23.23 -1.28 11.99
C GLY A 196 -22.99 -1.16 10.49
N GLY A 197 -22.63 -2.26 9.81
CA GLY A 197 -22.48 -2.34 8.37
C GLY A 197 -23.80 -2.19 7.62
N THR A 198 -23.79 -1.52 6.47
CA THR A 198 -25.00 -1.34 5.64
C THR A 198 -25.16 -2.40 4.56
N GLY A 199 -24.12 -3.19 4.28
CA GLY A 199 -24.15 -4.22 3.24
C GLY A 199 -24.56 -5.59 3.76
N THR A 200 -25.08 -6.41 2.86
CA THR A 200 -25.51 -7.79 3.12
C THR A 200 -24.65 -8.83 2.40
N THR A 201 -23.82 -8.40 1.46
CA THR A 201 -22.93 -9.25 0.67
C THR A 201 -21.52 -8.65 0.60
N LEU A 202 -20.54 -9.52 0.38
CA LEU A 202 -19.15 -9.15 0.10
C LEU A 202 -18.88 -9.10 -1.41
N PRO A 203 -17.83 -8.40 -1.86
CA PRO A 203 -17.47 -8.38 -3.28
C PRO A 203 -17.02 -9.76 -3.76
N THR A 204 -17.20 -10.02 -5.06
CA THR A 204 -16.74 -11.25 -5.71
C THR A 204 -15.34 -11.11 -6.32
N ASP A 205 -14.85 -9.89 -6.54
CA ASP A 205 -13.47 -9.63 -6.95
C ASP A 205 -12.55 -9.79 -5.73
N THR A 206 -11.95 -10.98 -5.61
CA THR A 206 -11.23 -11.42 -4.42
C THR A 206 -9.90 -12.07 -4.78
N ILE A 207 -9.08 -12.31 -3.76
CA ILE A 207 -7.79 -12.99 -3.85
C ILE A 207 -7.66 -14.06 -2.78
N LYS A 208 -6.80 -15.05 -3.03
CA LYS A 208 -6.38 -16.07 -2.08
C LYS A 208 -4.92 -15.85 -1.67
N PHE A 209 -4.63 -16.10 -0.40
CA PHE A 209 -3.27 -16.21 0.11
C PHE A 209 -3.09 -17.61 0.73
N PRO A 210 -2.13 -18.42 0.26
CA PRO A 210 -1.30 -18.26 -0.93
C PRO A 210 -2.09 -18.44 -2.25
N GLY A 211 -1.42 -18.27 -3.39
CA GLY A 211 -1.92 -18.59 -4.73
C GLY A 211 -2.39 -17.40 -5.58
N GLY A 212 -2.80 -16.30 -4.93
CA GLY A 212 -3.18 -15.07 -5.62
C GLY A 212 -1.99 -14.25 -6.14
N TYR A 213 -0.88 -14.24 -5.39
CA TYR A 213 0.39 -13.66 -5.83
C TYR A 213 1.23 -14.73 -6.52
N LYS A 214 1.84 -14.37 -7.65
CA LYS A 214 2.72 -15.25 -8.41
C LYS A 214 4.09 -14.62 -8.57
N LYS A 215 5.12 -15.44 -8.53
CA LYS A 215 6.52 -15.01 -8.60
C LYS A 215 6.85 -14.15 -9.83
N ASP A 216 6.15 -14.38 -10.95
CA ASP A 216 6.32 -13.69 -12.22
C ASP A 216 5.36 -12.49 -12.42
N ASP A 217 4.52 -12.16 -11.42
CA ASP A 217 3.67 -10.98 -11.52
C ASP A 217 4.51 -9.70 -11.72
N PRO A 218 4.06 -8.76 -12.58
CA PRO A 218 4.78 -7.52 -12.82
C PRO A 218 5.07 -6.70 -11.57
N SER A 219 4.18 -6.77 -10.58
CA SER A 219 4.29 -6.10 -9.27
C SER A 219 5.53 -6.51 -8.49
N PHE A 220 5.99 -7.75 -8.66
CA PHE A 220 7.11 -8.32 -7.91
C PHE A 220 8.40 -8.45 -8.74
N ASN A 221 8.32 -8.09 -10.02
CA ASN A 221 9.44 -7.97 -10.97
C ASN A 221 9.66 -6.52 -11.44
N PHE A 222 9.14 -5.56 -10.66
CA PHE A 222 9.18 -4.14 -10.95
C PHE A 222 10.57 -3.53 -10.75
N SER A 223 10.99 -2.62 -11.63
CA SER A 223 12.23 -1.84 -11.46
C SER A 223 11.93 -0.38 -11.11
N ILE A 224 12.35 0.07 -9.93
CA ILE A 224 12.40 1.49 -9.57
C ILE A 224 13.59 2.22 -10.20
N TYR A 225 14.55 1.47 -10.76
CA TYR A 225 15.71 2.02 -11.45
C TYR A 225 15.37 2.27 -12.93
N GLY A 226 15.85 3.39 -13.46
CA GLY A 226 15.60 3.80 -14.85
C GLY A 226 14.49 4.85 -15.03
N GLY A 227 14.02 5.47 -13.95
CA GLY A 227 13.05 6.56 -13.98
C GLY A 227 11.68 6.17 -13.44
N PHE A 228 10.85 7.18 -13.18
CA PHE A 228 9.50 6.99 -12.66
C PHE A 228 8.62 6.22 -13.65
N LYS A 229 7.81 5.31 -13.12
CA LYS A 229 6.71 4.66 -13.84
C LYS A 229 5.64 4.24 -12.84
N GLU A 230 4.40 4.16 -13.31
CA GLU A 230 3.30 3.67 -12.49
C GLU A 230 3.56 2.24 -12.03
N TYR A 231 3.35 2.01 -10.73
CA TYR A 231 3.53 0.69 -10.14
C TYR A 231 2.30 -0.18 -10.42
N PRO A 232 2.46 -1.38 -11.00
CA PRO A 232 1.34 -2.28 -11.23
C PRO A 232 0.88 -2.88 -9.90
N MET A 233 -0.23 -2.41 -9.33
CA MET A 233 -0.75 -2.91 -8.06
C MET A 233 -1.16 -4.39 -8.18
N PRO A 234 -0.74 -5.27 -7.24
CA PRO A 234 -1.13 -6.68 -7.27
C PRO A 234 -2.53 -6.90 -6.72
N GLY A 235 -3.17 -7.99 -7.12
CA GLY A 235 -4.48 -8.41 -6.63
C GLY A 235 -5.68 -7.59 -7.16
N PRO A 236 -6.88 -7.80 -6.57
CA PRO A 236 -8.15 -7.25 -7.07
C PRO A 236 -8.21 -5.73 -6.92
N ALA A 237 -9.24 -5.11 -7.51
CA ALA A 237 -9.50 -3.69 -7.29
C ALA A 237 -9.87 -3.41 -5.82
N VAL A 238 -9.66 -2.16 -5.38
CA VAL A 238 -10.15 -1.71 -4.07
C VAL A 238 -11.67 -1.72 -4.06
N TRP A 239 -12.27 -2.43 -3.11
CA TRP A 239 -13.69 -2.42 -2.85
C TRP A 239 -14.08 -1.22 -1.98
N ASP A 240 -14.97 -0.38 -2.50
CA ASP A 240 -15.41 0.87 -1.85
C ASP A 240 -16.59 0.69 -0.89
N GLY A 241 -17.06 -0.54 -0.69
CA GLY A 241 -18.22 -0.84 0.14
C GLY A 241 -19.55 -0.87 -0.60
N THR A 242 -19.57 -0.68 -1.92
CA THR A 242 -20.76 -0.84 -2.74
C THR A 242 -20.74 -2.21 -3.42
N SER A 243 -21.89 -2.89 -3.48
CA SER A 243 -22.01 -4.17 -4.19
C SER A 243 -22.00 -3.91 -5.70
N THR A 244 -20.83 -3.75 -6.31
CA THR A 244 -20.71 -3.65 -7.75
C THR A 244 -20.69 -5.04 -8.37
N GLY A 245 -21.83 -5.48 -8.91
CA GLY A 245 -21.81 -6.37 -10.05
C GLY A 245 -21.12 -5.66 -11.21
N GLY A 246 -19.85 -6.02 -11.45
CA GLY A 246 -19.05 -5.72 -12.65
C GLY A 246 -19.09 -4.30 -13.21
N SER A 247 -18.05 -3.51 -12.95
CA SER A 247 -17.44 -2.61 -13.94
C SER A 247 -16.06 -2.13 -13.48
N ALA A 248 -15.12 -2.07 -14.42
CA ALA A 248 -13.70 -1.72 -14.29
C ALA A 248 -13.45 -0.33 -13.65
N PRO A 249 -12.23 -0.05 -13.12
CA PRO A 249 -11.99 1.14 -12.31
C PRO A 249 -12.04 2.43 -13.14
N SER A 250 -12.82 3.40 -12.68
CA SER A 250 -12.69 4.80 -13.09
C SER A 250 -11.57 5.45 -12.29
N ASN A 251 -10.54 5.90 -13.00
CA ASN A 251 -9.40 6.64 -12.47
C ASN A 251 -9.89 7.98 -11.86
N SER A 252 -10.03 8.06 -10.53
CA SER A 252 -10.46 9.28 -9.84
C SER A 252 -9.25 10.20 -9.61
N THR A 253 -8.94 11.01 -10.62
CA THR A 253 -8.05 12.16 -10.45
C THR A 253 -8.80 13.24 -9.68
N SER A 254 -8.37 13.51 -8.45
CA SER A 254 -8.86 14.64 -7.65
C SER A 254 -8.27 15.94 -8.23
N GLY A 255 -8.99 16.54 -9.19
CA GLY A 255 -8.71 17.87 -9.71
C GLY A 255 -9.49 18.91 -8.92
N SER A 256 -8.80 19.71 -8.10
CA SER A 256 -9.38 20.89 -7.46
C SER A 256 -9.81 21.91 -8.51
N SER A 257 -11.09 22.28 -8.48
CA SER A 257 -11.68 23.35 -9.28
C SER A 257 -11.25 24.72 -8.75
N VAL A 258 -10.50 25.46 -9.57
CA VAL A 258 -10.30 26.91 -9.41
C VAL A 258 -11.34 27.62 -10.29
N PRO A 259 -12.12 28.59 -9.78
CA PRO A 259 -13.08 29.31 -10.62
C PRO A 259 -12.36 30.33 -11.51
N SER A 260 -12.70 30.34 -12.81
CA SER A 260 -12.19 31.31 -13.79
C SER A 260 -12.98 32.61 -13.72
N SER A 261 -12.29 33.75 -13.57
CA SER A 261 -12.87 35.07 -13.77
C SER A 261 -12.70 35.51 -15.23
N GLU A 262 -13.82 35.82 -15.88
CA GLU A 262 -13.94 36.38 -17.22
C GLU A 262 -13.18 37.71 -17.36
N ASN A 263 -12.48 37.92 -18.48
CA ASN A 263 -12.13 39.26 -18.94
C ASN A 263 -12.54 39.41 -20.40
N LYS A 264 -13.51 40.32 -20.62
CA LYS A 264 -14.01 40.73 -21.94
C LYS A 264 -12.94 41.57 -22.64
N SER A 265 -12.56 41.17 -23.86
CA SER A 265 -11.91 42.06 -24.82
C SER A 265 -12.79 42.22 -26.05
N THR A 266 -13.20 43.46 -26.27
CA THR A 266 -14.00 44.00 -27.36
C THR A 266 -13.29 43.91 -28.70
N VAL A 267 -14.02 43.42 -29.71
CA VAL A 267 -13.67 43.41 -31.12
C VAL A 267 -13.89 44.82 -31.69
N VAL A 268 -12.88 45.37 -32.37
CA VAL A 268 -13.04 46.51 -33.28
C VAL A 268 -12.64 46.03 -34.67
N ALA A 269 -13.59 46.10 -35.59
CA ALA A 269 -13.41 45.86 -37.02
C ALA A 269 -12.81 47.11 -37.68
N HIS A 270 -11.92 46.93 -38.66
CA HIS A 270 -11.83 47.86 -39.77
C HIS A 270 -11.44 47.17 -41.08
N ASP A 271 -12.15 47.62 -42.08
CA ASP A 271 -12.33 47.19 -43.46
C ASP A 271 -11.16 47.45 -44.43
N ASP A 272 -11.32 46.86 -45.61
CA ASP A 272 -10.51 46.63 -46.81
C ASP A 272 -9.51 47.68 -47.36
N SER A 273 -8.59 47.14 -48.19
CA SER A 273 -8.01 47.69 -49.45
C SER A 273 -6.52 48.05 -49.44
N ASN A 274 -5.67 47.25 -50.12
CA ASN A 274 -5.18 47.53 -51.49
C ASN A 274 -3.89 46.73 -51.83
N CYS A 275 -3.80 46.33 -53.11
CA CYS A 275 -2.70 45.68 -53.83
C CYS A 275 -1.33 46.37 -53.70
N GLU A 276 -0.24 45.58 -53.67
CA GLU A 276 0.68 45.48 -54.83
C GLU A 276 1.77 44.40 -54.65
N SER A 277 2.03 43.72 -55.76
CA SER A 277 2.99 42.64 -55.98
C SER A 277 4.45 43.10 -55.99
N LYS A 278 5.38 42.22 -55.58
CA LYS A 278 6.68 42.02 -56.29
C LYS A 278 7.32 40.67 -55.95
N ASN A 279 7.37 39.83 -56.98
CA ASN A 279 8.17 38.60 -57.10
C ASN A 279 9.68 38.90 -56.99
N VAL A 280 10.47 38.05 -56.31
CA VAL A 280 11.77 37.54 -56.84
C VAL A 280 12.12 36.15 -56.28
N ALA A 281 12.14 35.21 -57.23
CA ALA A 281 12.84 33.93 -57.40
C ALA A 281 13.70 33.25 -56.30
N ARG A 282 13.45 31.92 -56.19
CA ARG A 282 14.35 30.86 -55.69
C ARG A 282 15.59 30.67 -56.59
N ARG A 283 16.74 30.33 -56.00
CA ARG A 283 17.80 29.54 -56.67
C ARG A 283 18.34 28.44 -55.75
N HIS A 284 18.63 27.32 -56.41
CA HIS A 284 19.01 26.01 -55.88
C HIS A 284 20.49 25.86 -55.47
N ALA A 285 20.70 24.86 -54.61
CA ALA A 285 21.78 23.86 -54.55
C ALA A 285 23.22 24.30 -54.25
N ARG A 286 23.82 23.64 -53.24
CA ARG A 286 24.82 22.57 -53.45
C ARG A 286 25.16 21.83 -52.15
N ALA A 287 25.21 20.50 -52.27
CA ALA A 287 25.84 19.59 -51.35
C ALA A 287 27.37 19.63 -51.54
N PHE A 288 28.12 19.36 -50.46
CA PHE A 288 29.44 18.72 -50.54
C PHE A 288 29.70 17.90 -49.27
N ARG A 289 29.89 16.59 -49.47
CA ARG A 289 30.67 15.71 -48.59
C ARG A 289 32.15 15.99 -48.83
N GLN A 290 32.94 16.05 -47.78
CA GLN A 290 34.10 15.18 -47.57
C GLN A 290 34.09 14.74 -46.11
#